data_AF-A0A0C9YRJ1-F1
#
_entry.id   AF-A0A0C9YRJ1-F1
#
_cell.length_a   1.000
_cell.length_b   1.000
_cell.length_c   1.000
_cell.angle_alpha   90.00
_cell.angle_beta   90.00
_cell.angle_gamma   90.00
#
_symmetry.space_group_name_H-M   'P 1'
#
loop_
_entity.id
_entity.type
_entity.pdbx_description
1 polymer ?
#
loop_
_entity_poly.entity_id
_entity_poly.type
_entity_poly.pdbx_seq_one_letter_code
_entity_poly.pdbx_strand_id
1 'polypeptide(L)' 'MSALRLLSSTSQRVSSAFLQQKRGYAEVAGKLNLSLVLPHQAIFTSADVVQVNISAATGDMGILANHVPSIEPLRPG' A
#
# COMPACT_ATOMS: atom_id res chain seq x y z
N MET A 1 -16.81 -19.49 -60.40
CA MET A 1 -16.90 -20.59 -59.41
C MET A 1 -15.94 -20.33 -58.28
N SER A 2 -16.47 -20.03 -57.08
CA SER A 2 -15.86 -20.22 -55.76
C SER A 2 -14.55 -19.51 -55.41
N ALA A 3 -14.29 -19.08 -54.19
CA ALA A 3 -15.10 -18.93 -52.99
C ALA A 3 -14.25 -18.15 -51.97
N LEU A 4 -14.93 -17.25 -51.27
CA LEU A 4 -14.58 -16.60 -50.02
C LEU A 4 -13.77 -17.51 -49.07
N ARG A 5 -12.63 -17.05 -48.54
CA ARG A 5 -12.05 -17.61 -47.30
C ARG A 5 -11.66 -16.51 -46.32
N LEU A 6 -12.07 -16.77 -45.10
CA LEU A 6 -12.35 -15.84 -44.03
C LEU A 6 -11.08 -15.32 -43.34
N LEU A 7 -11.28 -14.15 -42.75
CA LEU A 7 -10.47 -13.48 -41.74
C LEU A 7 -10.13 -14.42 -40.58
N SER A 8 -8.87 -14.44 -40.16
CA SER A 8 -8.46 -14.97 -38.87
C SER A 8 -7.81 -13.85 -38.06
N SER A 9 -8.61 -13.23 -37.19
CA SER A 9 -8.15 -12.29 -36.18
C SER A 9 -7.52 -13.07 -35.01
N THR A 10 -6.20 -13.02 -34.91
CA THR A 10 -5.50 -13.49 -33.71
C THR A 10 -5.63 -12.44 -32.61
N SER A 11 -6.67 -12.54 -31.80
CA SER A 11 -6.79 -11.77 -30.56
C SER A 11 -5.91 -12.41 -29.50
N GLN A 12 -4.71 -11.89 -29.27
CA GLN A 12 -3.92 -12.27 -28.11
C GLN A 12 -4.46 -11.54 -26.88
N ARG A 13 -5.24 -12.25 -26.06
CA ARG A 13 -5.57 -11.80 -24.69
C ARG A 13 -4.33 -11.97 -23.82
N VAL A 14 -3.62 -10.88 -23.58
CA VAL A 14 -2.61 -10.82 -22.52
C VAL A 14 -3.35 -10.68 -21.19
N SER A 15 -3.50 -11.79 -20.47
CA SER A 15 -3.95 -11.76 -19.09
C SER A 15 -2.82 -11.22 -18.22
N SER A 16 -2.77 -9.91 -18.02
CA SER A 16 -1.96 -9.29 -16.97
C SER A 16 -2.61 -9.60 -15.62
N ALA A 17 -2.39 -10.82 -15.12
CA ALA A 17 -2.52 -11.06 -13.69
C ALA A 17 -1.47 -10.19 -13.02
N PHE A 18 -1.87 -8.98 -12.60
CA PHE A 18 -1.12 -8.16 -11.66
C PHE A 18 -1.08 -8.94 -10.34
N LEU A 19 -0.13 -9.88 -10.23
CA LEU A 19 0.32 -10.37 -8.95
C LEU A 19 0.96 -9.17 -8.27
N GLN A 20 0.17 -8.51 -7.43
CA GLN A 20 0.59 -7.42 -6.56
C GLN A 20 1.60 -8.02 -5.58
N GLN A 21 2.86 -8.10 -6.01
CA GLN A 21 3.95 -8.65 -5.21
C GLN A 21 4.24 -7.64 -4.10
N LYS A 22 3.50 -7.77 -2.99
CA LYS A 22 3.75 -7.02 -1.78
C LYS A 22 5.15 -7.40 -1.30
N ARG A 23 6.01 -6.41 -1.13
CA ARG A 23 7.38 -6.62 -0.63
C ARG A 23 7.29 -7.17 0.80
N GLY A 24 7.71 -8.42 1.01
CA GLY A 24 7.61 -9.13 2.29
C GLY A 24 8.53 -8.64 3.41
N TYR A 25 9.36 -7.61 3.16
CA TYR A 25 10.30 -7.08 4.18
C TYR A 25 9.57 -6.52 5.42
N ALA A 26 8.34 -6.05 5.26
CA ALA A 26 7.55 -5.50 6.36
C ALA A 26 6.96 -6.59 7.27
N GLU A 27 6.66 -7.80 6.75
CA GLU A 27 6.02 -8.88 7.54
C GLU A 27 6.97 -9.54 8.55
N VAL A 28 8.28 -9.39 8.38
CA VAL A 28 9.29 -9.96 9.30
C VAL A 28 9.44 -9.08 10.55
N ALA A 29 9.05 -7.80 10.48
CA ALA A 29 9.05 -6.91 11.63
C ALA A 29 7.82 -7.18 12.52
N GLY A 30 7.98 -7.04 13.84
CA GLY A 30 6.89 -7.20 14.81
C GLY A 30 5.68 -6.30 14.55
N LYS A 31 4.62 -6.44 15.34
CA LYS A 31 3.41 -5.59 15.23
C LYS A 31 3.58 -4.27 15.98
N LEU A 32 3.03 -3.20 15.43
CA LEU A 32 2.85 -1.89 16.07
C LEU A 32 1.43 -1.76 16.59
N ASN A 33 1.28 -1.03 17.70
CA ASN A 33 -0.02 -0.58 18.17
C ASN A 33 -0.23 0.89 17.78
N LEU A 34 -1.09 1.15 16.80
CA LEU A 34 -1.36 2.50 16.29
C LEU A 34 -2.60 3.10 16.93
N SER A 35 -2.49 4.38 17.33
CA SER A 35 -3.63 5.21 17.71
C SER A 35 -3.62 6.51 16.91
N LEU A 36 -4.73 6.82 16.23
CA LEU A 36 -4.90 8.04 15.45
C LEU A 36 -6.22 8.70 15.88
N VAL A 37 -6.09 9.88 16.48
CA VAL A 37 -7.21 10.58 17.11
C VAL A 37 -7.35 11.97 16.51
N LEU A 38 -8.57 12.27 16.06
CA LEU A 38 -9.01 13.62 15.72
C LEU A 38 -9.71 14.25 16.92
N PRO A 39 -9.78 15.59 17.01
CA PRO A 39 -10.44 16.27 18.12
C PRO A 39 -11.89 15.83 18.40
N HIS A 40 -12.60 15.34 17.38
CA HIS A 40 -14.01 14.93 17.47
C HIS A 40 -14.22 13.41 17.39
N GLN A 41 -13.19 12.63 17.07
CA GLN A 41 -13.32 11.18 16.86
C GLN A 41 -11.96 10.47 16.91
N ALA A 42 -11.90 9.32 17.58
CA ALA A 42 -10.80 8.38 17.43
C ALA A 42 -11.03 7.53 16.17
N ILE A 43 -10.13 7.60 15.20
CA ILE A 43 -10.21 6.78 13.97
C ILE A 43 -9.62 5.40 14.24
N PHE A 44 -8.50 5.35 14.95
CA PHE A 44 -7.87 4.10 15.37
C PHE A 44 -7.56 4.14 16.86
N THR A 45 -7.91 3.06 17.55
CA THR A 45 -7.63 2.86 18.97
C THR A 45 -6.90 1.54 19.11
N SER A 46 -5.59 1.59 19.37
CA SER A 46 -4.77 0.40 19.60
C SER A 46 -4.89 -0.65 18.48
N ALA A 47 -4.76 -0.21 17.24
CA ALA A 47 -4.82 -1.09 16.08
C ALA A 47 -3.47 -1.79 15.85
N ASP A 48 -3.50 -3.12 15.69
CA ASP A 48 -2.33 -3.92 15.31
C ASP A 48 -2.00 -3.68 13.82
N VAL A 49 -0.89 -3.00 13.55
CA VAL A 49 -0.45 -2.64 12.19
C VAL A 49 1.01 -3.05 11.98
N VAL A 50 1.38 -3.42 10.76
CA VAL A 50 2.76 -3.81 10.41
C VAL A 50 3.62 -2.58 10.05
N GLN A 51 3.04 -1.63 9.32
CA GLN A 51 3.72 -0.42 8.87
C GLN A 51 2.77 0.77 8.84
N VAL A 52 3.27 1.94 9.25
CA VAL A 52 2.53 3.20 9.20
C VAL A 52 3.28 4.17 8.31
N ASN A 53 2.66 4.62 7.23
CA ASN A 53 3.23 5.64 6.35
C ASN A 53 2.58 6.99 6.65
N ILE A 54 3.41 8.01 6.89
CA ILE A 54 2.96 9.37 7.21
C ILE A 54 3.70 10.39 6.36
N SER A 55 3.01 11.47 6.00
CA SER A 55 3.62 12.64 5.36
C SER A 55 4.10 13.59 6.44
N ALA A 56 5.37 13.45 6.80
CA ALA A 56 6.01 14.29 7.78
C ALA A 56 6.52 15.58 7.13
N ALA A 57 6.83 16.60 7.95
CA ALA A 57 7.27 17.89 7.43
C ALA A 57 8.63 17.81 6.71
N THR A 58 9.49 16.86 7.12
CA THR A 58 10.81 16.66 6.50
C THR A 58 10.75 15.79 5.24
N GLY A 59 9.71 14.97 5.11
CA GLY A 59 9.48 14.05 3.99
C GLY A 59 8.53 12.91 4.36
N ASP A 60 8.16 12.08 3.39
CA ASP A 60 7.33 10.90 3.67
C ASP A 60 8.14 9.83 4.42
N MET A 61 7.56 9.29 5.49
CA MET A 61 8.20 8.31 6.36
C MET A 61 7.37 7.06 6.55
N GLY A 62 8.03 5.90 6.65
CA GLY A 62 7.44 4.62 7.01
C GLY A 62 7.96 4.11 8.34
N ILE A 63 7.06 3.91 9.31
CA ILE A 63 7.34 3.46 10.67
C ILE A 63 7.06 1.95 10.78
N LEU A 64 8.04 1.19 11.29
CA LEU A 64 7.98 -0.25 11.58
C LEU A 64 8.16 -0.50 13.09
N ALA A 65 7.89 -1.71 13.59
CA ALA A 65 7.84 -2.03 15.03
C ALA A 65 9.08 -1.71 15.88
N ASN A 66 10.24 -1.52 15.27
CA ASN A 66 11.48 -1.18 15.97
C ASN A 66 12.05 0.17 15.52
N HIS A 67 11.17 1.15 15.25
CA HIS A 67 11.58 2.50 14.93
C HIS A 67 12.12 3.24 16.17
N VAL A 68 13.09 4.13 15.97
CA VAL A 68 13.64 4.98 17.04
C VAL A 68 12.54 5.94 17.54
N PRO A 69 12.42 6.18 18.86
CA PRO A 69 11.47 7.18 19.36
C PRO A 69 11.75 8.57 18.76
N SER A 70 10.79 9.12 18.04
CA SER A 70 10.89 10.43 17.40
C SER A 70 9.57 11.20 17.50
N ILE A 71 9.67 12.53 17.40
CA ILE A 71 8.52 13.43 17.35
C ILE A 71 8.69 14.25 16.08
N GLU A 72 7.67 14.24 15.22
CA GLU A 72 7.71 15.00 13.98
C GLU A 72 6.35 15.63 13.66
N PRO A 73 6.33 16.90 13.22
CA PRO A 73 5.10 17.51 12.72
C PRO A 73 4.70 16.90 11.37
N LEU A 74 3.40 16.73 11.17
CA LEU A 74 2.84 16.32 9.89
C LEU A 74 2.76 17.52 8.95
N ARG A 75 3.00 17.26 7.66
CA ARG A 75 2.73 18.24 6.61
C ARG A 75 1.20 18.36 6.42
N PRO A 76 0.64 19.57 6.26
CA PRO A 76 -0.74 19.71 5.85
C PRO A 76 -0.89 19.30 4.37
N GLY A 77 -1.80 18.38 4.08
CA GLY A 77 -2.08 17.91 2.71
C GLY A 77 -2.66 16.52 2.67
#